data_AF-S0EHX2-F1
#
_entry.id   AF-S0EHX2-F1
#
_cell.length_a   1.000
_cell.length_b   1.000
_cell.length_c   1.000
_cell.angle_alpha   90.00
_cell.angle_beta   90.00
_cell.angle_gamma   90.00
#
_symmetry.space_group_name_H-M   'P 1'
#
loop_
_entity.id
_entity.type
_entity.pdbx_description
1 polymer ?
#
loop_
_entity_poly.entity_id
_entity_poly.type
_entity_poly.pdbx_seq_one_letter_code
_entity_poly.pdbx_strand_id
1 'polypeptide(L)'
;MSTATTSTSPTDVGQALINALNSPTGNLTRLLLLADEDGNITGKKGSRFILQSNGYLDLRASLVASQNFPLDAPSFETLYPNSSLQSLNNFDPLLYKETETAILDFWNACSDFNQFALSSFWTIFIETQMVCQALIDQLTGAGESSLQGVINTLTSQTYSEPGSENDPEFKSLAQSASEMLLNLSQVVNQRTNSIQALAGTISAQGSKIQATKTEIDAVVEKFGLNDGDHFISTLDETTPMNLIVLNNHFEAALAAKADWDHEMMESSTTISYIWMPVAGWISGSNAIVEKQRDARLAWDNYQAHIAKKSTDANKTAYALVGAVNLLSFQNEALCDKLQSVERALGEIQSTFAAIGSNLGQVATMMAAADGTVRTSLIANQQAIQAGIANAVKEFQNTLSAVNSLVTIDSNFQTTGVTADINAPSVFPENS
;
A
#
# COMPACT_ATOMS: atom_id res chain seq x y z
N MET A 1 -8.63 0.52 42.56
CA MET A 1 -9.49 -0.35 41.73
C MET A 1 -8.57 -1.22 40.91
N SER A 2 -8.62 -2.53 41.12
CA SER A 2 -7.79 -3.50 40.41
C SER A 2 -8.52 -3.89 39.12
N THR A 3 -8.00 -3.50 37.97
CA THR A 3 -8.45 -4.02 36.67
C THR A 3 -7.85 -5.40 36.48
N ALA A 4 -8.67 -6.42 36.67
CA ALA A 4 -8.32 -7.80 36.38
C ALA A 4 -8.08 -7.96 34.87
N THR A 5 -6.84 -8.24 34.49
CA THR A 5 -6.49 -8.83 33.21
C THR A 5 -6.93 -10.30 33.24
N THR A 6 -8.08 -10.60 32.65
CA THR A 6 -8.47 -11.99 32.37
C THR A 6 -7.63 -12.51 31.19
N SER A 7 -6.45 -13.03 31.52
CA SER A 7 -5.74 -14.00 30.70
C SER A 7 -6.53 -15.31 30.69
N THR A 8 -7.30 -15.56 29.64
CA THR A 8 -7.84 -16.88 29.35
C THR A 8 -6.97 -17.51 28.26
N SER A 9 -5.77 -17.97 28.63
CA SER A 9 -5.13 -19.00 27.81
C SER A 9 -6.11 -20.18 27.73
N PRO A 10 -6.50 -20.66 26.54
CA PRO A 10 -7.26 -21.90 26.46
C PRO A 10 -6.43 -22.99 27.15
N THR A 11 -7.00 -23.69 28.11
CA THR A 11 -6.45 -24.96 28.62
C THR A 11 -6.81 -26.14 27.70
N ASP A 12 -7.52 -25.88 26.61
CA ASP A 12 -8.05 -26.83 25.64
C ASP A 12 -7.34 -26.66 24.27
N VAL A 13 -6.60 -27.67 23.85
CA VAL A 13 -5.75 -27.63 22.62
C VAL A 13 -6.58 -27.54 21.34
N GLY A 14 -7.74 -28.20 21.30
CA GLY A 14 -8.68 -28.17 20.19
C GLY A 14 -9.28 -26.78 20.00
N GLN A 15 -9.71 -26.13 21.08
CA GLN A 15 -10.17 -24.74 21.02
C GLN A 15 -9.04 -23.77 20.62
N ALA A 16 -7.83 -23.97 21.15
CA ALA A 16 -6.67 -23.16 20.76
C ALA A 16 -6.36 -23.33 19.25
N LEU A 17 -6.43 -24.55 18.74
CA LEU A 17 -6.22 -24.85 17.32
C LEU A 17 -7.32 -24.23 16.43
N ILE A 18 -8.59 -24.29 16.86
CA ILE A 18 -9.69 -23.60 16.17
C ILE A 18 -9.41 -22.09 16.12
N ASN A 19 -9.03 -21.48 17.24
CA ASN A 19 -8.75 -20.05 17.30
C ASN A 19 -7.56 -19.65 16.42
N ALA A 20 -6.52 -20.50 16.36
CA ALA A 20 -5.35 -20.26 15.51
C ALA A 20 -5.65 -20.36 14.00
N LEU A 21 -6.67 -21.13 13.63
CA LEU A 21 -7.01 -21.45 12.23
C LEU A 21 -8.29 -20.76 11.73
N ASN A 22 -9.04 -20.10 12.61
CA ASN A 22 -10.25 -19.40 12.21
C ASN A 22 -9.89 -17.97 11.76
N SER A 23 -10.08 -17.71 10.47
CA SER A 23 -9.73 -16.45 9.81
C SER A 23 -8.31 -15.95 10.08
N PRO A 24 -7.27 -16.79 9.87
CA PRO A 24 -5.91 -16.47 10.26
C PRO A 24 -5.32 -15.31 9.45
N THR A 25 -5.86 -15.02 8.26
CA THR A 25 -5.36 -13.93 7.42
C THR A 25 -6.04 -12.60 7.70
N GLY A 26 -7.06 -12.53 8.57
CA GLY A 26 -7.76 -11.29 8.90
C GLY A 26 -8.14 -10.48 7.66
N ASN A 27 -7.53 -9.30 7.51
CA ASN A 27 -7.78 -8.36 6.41
C ASN A 27 -6.66 -8.33 5.35
N LEU A 28 -5.74 -9.31 5.31
CA LEU A 28 -4.65 -9.35 4.34
C LEU A 28 -5.15 -9.36 2.89
N THR A 29 -6.38 -9.80 2.67
CA THR A 29 -7.05 -9.69 1.38
C THR A 29 -8.42 -9.06 1.51
N ARG A 30 -8.80 -8.36 0.45
CA ARG A 30 -10.14 -7.83 0.26
C ARG A 30 -10.79 -8.51 -0.95
N LEU A 31 -11.99 -9.04 -0.75
CA LEU A 31 -12.75 -9.67 -1.82
C LEU A 31 -13.55 -8.61 -2.59
N LEU A 32 -13.22 -8.39 -3.86
CA LEU A 32 -13.78 -7.35 -4.71
C LEU A 32 -14.50 -7.94 -5.92
N LEU A 33 -15.46 -7.19 -6.48
CA LEU A 33 -16.10 -7.58 -7.74
C LEU A 33 -15.12 -7.41 -8.90
N LEU A 34 -15.10 -8.39 -9.80
CA LEU A 34 -14.28 -8.34 -11.00
C LEU A 34 -15.00 -7.59 -12.11
N ALA A 35 -14.36 -6.58 -12.67
CA ALA A 35 -14.76 -5.94 -13.92
C ALA A 35 -13.91 -6.45 -15.10
N ASP A 36 -14.51 -6.56 -16.28
CA ASP A 36 -13.76 -6.82 -17.52
C ASP A 36 -13.02 -5.56 -18.00
N GLU A 37 -12.28 -5.69 -19.11
CA GLU A 37 -11.51 -4.60 -19.70
C GLU A 37 -12.40 -3.41 -20.10
N ASP A 38 -13.70 -3.62 -20.35
CA ASP A 38 -14.66 -2.58 -20.69
C ASP A 38 -15.35 -1.96 -19.46
N GLY A 39 -14.97 -2.39 -18.25
CA GLY A 39 -15.56 -1.92 -16.99
C GLY A 39 -16.89 -2.59 -16.63
N ASN A 40 -17.32 -3.63 -17.35
CA ASN A 40 -18.55 -4.35 -17.03
C ASN A 40 -18.33 -5.34 -15.89
N ILE A 41 -19.26 -5.38 -14.95
CA ILE A 41 -19.22 -6.30 -13.81
C ILE A 41 -19.40 -7.74 -14.33
N THR A 42 -18.39 -8.58 -14.13
CA THR A 42 -18.38 -9.98 -14.59
C THR A 42 -19.21 -10.93 -13.72
N GLY A 43 -19.71 -10.45 -12.57
CA GLY A 43 -20.38 -11.25 -11.54
C GLY A 43 -19.45 -12.15 -10.71
N LYS A 44 -18.14 -12.15 -11.02
CA LYS A 44 -17.12 -12.89 -10.26
C LYS A 44 -16.50 -12.01 -9.19
N LYS A 45 -15.86 -12.64 -8.21
CA LYS A 45 -15.07 -11.95 -7.18
C LYS A 45 -13.61 -12.39 -7.22
N GLY A 46 -12.71 -11.44 -6.95
CA GLY A 46 -11.26 -11.66 -6.84
C GLY A 46 -10.74 -11.15 -5.51
N SER A 47 -9.60 -11.69 -5.08
CA SER A 47 -8.92 -11.26 -3.85
C SER A 47 -7.84 -10.24 -4.21
N ARG A 48 -7.95 -9.03 -3.65
CA ARG A 48 -6.94 -7.97 -3.75
C ARG A 48 -6.10 -7.95 -2.49
N PHE A 49 -4.77 -7.86 -2.63
CA PHE A 49 -3.88 -7.81 -1.47
C PHE A 49 -4.00 -6.47 -0.74
N ILE A 50 -3.79 -6.47 0.59
CA ILE A 50 -3.99 -5.29 1.43
C ILE A 50 -3.13 -4.08 1.01
N LEU A 51 -1.87 -4.30 0.60
CA LEU A 51 -1.02 -3.19 0.12
C LEU A 51 -1.56 -2.54 -1.16
N GLN A 52 -2.10 -3.34 -2.08
CA GLN A 52 -2.75 -2.80 -3.28
C GLN A 52 -4.01 -2.02 -2.90
N SER A 53 -4.81 -2.54 -1.97
CA SER A 53 -6.04 -1.88 -1.50
C SER A 53 -5.77 -0.57 -0.76
N ASN A 54 -4.56 -0.40 -0.23
CA ASN A 54 -4.13 0.80 0.48
C ASN A 54 -3.24 1.71 -0.38
N GLY A 55 -3.24 1.54 -1.71
CA GLY A 55 -2.65 2.50 -2.64
C GLY A 55 -1.16 2.33 -2.91
N TYR A 56 -0.56 1.15 -2.68
CA TYR A 56 0.85 0.89 -3.01
C TYR A 56 1.20 1.24 -4.47
N LEU A 57 0.33 0.89 -5.41
CA LEU A 57 0.58 1.15 -6.83
C LEU A 57 0.52 2.64 -7.14
N ASP A 58 -0.36 3.38 -6.47
CA ASP A 58 -0.43 4.85 -6.60
C ASP A 58 0.79 5.50 -5.95
N LEU A 59 1.25 5.02 -4.78
CA LEU A 59 2.49 5.47 -4.16
C LEU A 59 3.67 5.33 -5.13
N ARG A 60 3.83 4.16 -5.77
CA ARG A 60 4.86 3.96 -6.79
C ARG A 60 4.78 4.97 -7.93
N ALA A 61 3.56 5.22 -8.37
CA ALA A 61 3.28 6.10 -9.48
C ALA A 61 3.55 7.58 -9.14
N SER A 62 3.16 8.03 -7.95
CA SER A 62 3.47 9.38 -7.43
C SER A 62 4.97 9.58 -7.21
N LEU A 63 5.72 8.56 -6.78
CA LEU A 63 7.19 8.61 -6.66
C LEU A 63 7.92 8.71 -8.01
N VAL A 64 7.29 8.29 -9.11
CA VAL A 64 7.81 8.55 -10.47
C VAL A 64 7.47 9.99 -10.86
N ALA A 65 6.25 10.45 -10.56
CA ALA A 65 5.82 11.82 -10.85
C ALA A 65 6.71 12.88 -10.20
N SER A 66 7.18 12.63 -8.98
CA SER A 66 8.09 13.54 -8.27
C SER A 66 9.43 13.74 -8.98
N GLN A 67 9.82 12.84 -9.89
CA GLN A 67 11.07 12.97 -10.66
C GLN A 67 10.98 14.07 -11.74
N ASN A 68 9.79 14.62 -12.00
CA ASN A 68 9.59 15.73 -12.93
C ASN A 68 9.99 17.09 -12.34
N PHE A 69 10.22 17.18 -11.03
CA PHE A 69 10.77 18.38 -10.41
C PHE A 69 12.27 18.52 -10.69
N PRO A 70 12.81 19.76 -10.72
CA PRO A 70 14.23 19.98 -10.87
C PRO A 70 15.01 19.29 -9.76
N LEU A 71 16.10 18.61 -10.15
CA LEU A 71 16.93 17.80 -9.25
C LEU A 71 18.02 18.59 -8.51
N ASP A 72 18.33 19.79 -9.00
CA ASP A 72 19.35 20.68 -8.44
C ASP A 72 19.06 22.15 -8.73
N ALA A 73 19.77 23.04 -8.03
CA ALA A 73 19.63 24.49 -8.19
C ALA A 73 19.88 24.98 -9.64
N PRO A 74 20.89 24.46 -10.39
CA PRO A 74 21.05 24.80 -11.80
C PRO A 74 19.83 24.42 -12.67
N SER A 75 19.22 23.26 -12.46
CA SER A 75 18.03 22.82 -13.17
C SER A 75 16.83 23.70 -12.82
N PHE A 76 16.70 24.09 -11.54
CA PHE A 76 15.67 25.02 -11.08
C PHE A 76 15.84 26.40 -11.73
N GLU A 77 17.02 27.01 -11.69
CA GLU A 77 17.33 28.31 -12.32
C GLU A 77 17.14 28.26 -13.85
N THR A 78 17.37 27.11 -14.48
CA THR A 78 17.12 26.94 -15.92
C THR A 78 15.63 27.02 -16.25
N LEU A 79 14.77 26.42 -15.42
CA LEU A 79 13.31 26.45 -15.59
C LEU A 79 12.70 27.77 -15.16
N TYR A 80 13.24 28.36 -14.08
CA TYR A 80 12.71 29.56 -13.44
C TYR A 80 13.81 30.61 -13.22
N PRO A 81 14.37 31.24 -14.28
CA PRO A 81 15.49 32.16 -14.11
C PRO A 81 15.15 33.31 -13.17
N ASN A 82 15.95 33.49 -12.11
CA ASN A 82 15.72 34.53 -11.09
C ASN A 82 15.71 35.93 -11.73
N SER A 83 16.55 36.11 -12.75
CA SER A 83 16.59 37.33 -13.57
C SER A 83 15.26 37.71 -14.23
N SER A 84 14.36 36.74 -14.44
CA SER A 84 13.03 36.92 -15.02
C SER A 84 11.92 37.04 -13.97
N LEU A 85 12.26 37.06 -12.68
CA LEU A 85 11.31 37.03 -11.55
C LEU A 85 11.41 38.30 -10.69
N GLN A 86 11.64 39.47 -11.32
CA GLN A 86 11.74 40.74 -10.60
C GLN A 86 10.46 41.09 -9.82
N SER A 87 9.29 40.73 -10.35
CA SER A 87 8.00 40.91 -9.65
C SER A 87 7.92 40.08 -8.35
N LEU A 88 8.38 38.82 -8.39
CA LEU A 88 8.47 37.95 -7.22
C LEU A 88 9.43 38.54 -6.18
N ASN A 89 10.63 38.94 -6.61
CA ASN A 89 11.65 39.48 -5.71
C ASN A 89 11.25 40.82 -5.07
N ASN A 90 10.46 41.63 -5.78
CA ASN A 90 9.89 42.86 -5.22
C ASN A 90 8.78 42.59 -4.21
N PHE A 91 8.06 41.48 -4.37
CA PHE A 91 6.99 41.05 -3.47
C PHE A 91 7.57 40.45 -2.19
N ASP A 92 8.44 39.45 -2.31
CA ASP A 92 9.21 38.87 -1.21
C ASP A 92 10.61 38.46 -1.72
N PRO A 93 11.70 39.09 -1.26
CA PRO A 93 13.05 38.81 -1.73
C PRO A 93 13.58 37.43 -1.32
N LEU A 94 12.93 36.73 -0.38
CA LEU A 94 13.32 35.39 0.05
C LEU A 94 12.56 34.28 -0.70
N LEU A 95 11.40 34.61 -1.26
CA LEU A 95 10.45 33.63 -1.81
C LEU A 95 11.05 32.78 -2.94
N TYR A 96 11.92 33.35 -3.77
CA TYR A 96 12.64 32.57 -4.79
C TYR A 96 13.47 31.43 -4.19
N LYS A 97 14.25 31.73 -3.14
CA LYS A 97 15.17 30.77 -2.53
C LYS A 97 14.44 29.75 -1.65
N GLU A 98 13.38 30.17 -0.97
CA GLU A 98 12.50 29.27 -0.21
C GLU A 98 11.80 28.29 -1.16
N THR A 99 11.33 28.76 -2.32
CA THR A 99 10.70 27.89 -3.33
C THR A 99 11.69 26.88 -3.92
N GLU A 100 12.91 27.33 -4.24
CA GLU A 100 13.96 26.44 -4.70
C GLU A 100 14.24 25.35 -3.67
N THR A 101 14.36 25.72 -2.38
CA THR A 101 14.69 24.77 -1.31
C THR A 101 13.58 23.74 -1.12
N ALA A 102 12.32 24.17 -1.07
CA ALA A 102 11.16 23.28 -0.90
C ALA A 102 11.06 22.24 -2.03
N ILE A 103 11.27 22.66 -3.29
CA ILE A 103 11.22 21.75 -4.45
C ILE A 103 12.38 20.75 -4.42
N LEU A 104 13.60 21.22 -4.13
CA LEU A 104 14.78 20.36 -4.09
C LEU A 104 14.73 19.36 -2.93
N ASP A 105 14.29 19.78 -1.74
CA ASP A 105 14.16 18.91 -0.58
C ASP A 105 13.08 17.84 -0.79
N PHE A 106 11.95 18.19 -1.42
CA PHE A 106 10.95 17.23 -1.85
C PHE A 106 11.50 16.20 -2.85
N TRP A 107 12.21 16.67 -3.89
CA TRP A 107 12.83 15.78 -4.88
C TRP A 107 13.83 14.83 -4.22
N ASN A 108 14.70 15.36 -3.35
CA ASN A 108 15.70 14.58 -2.61
C ASN A 108 15.04 13.51 -1.73
N ALA A 109 13.99 13.87 -0.99
CA ALA A 109 13.26 12.92 -0.15
C ALA A 109 12.61 11.78 -0.97
N CYS A 110 12.03 12.11 -2.13
CA CYS A 110 11.44 11.10 -3.03
C CYS A 110 12.52 10.23 -3.70
N SER A 111 13.67 10.80 -4.05
CA SER A 111 14.81 10.10 -4.61
C SER A 111 15.39 9.10 -3.60
N ASP A 112 15.60 9.53 -2.36
CA ASP A 112 16.02 8.67 -1.24
C ASP A 112 15.02 7.52 -1.02
N PHE A 113 13.72 7.80 -1.05
CA PHE A 113 12.70 6.76 -0.89
C PHE A 113 12.80 5.71 -2.02
N ASN A 114 12.90 6.15 -3.27
CA ASN A 114 13.07 5.27 -4.42
C ASN A 114 14.34 4.40 -4.30
N GLN A 115 15.44 4.97 -3.81
CA GLN A 115 16.72 4.27 -3.68
C GLN A 115 16.73 3.28 -2.51
N PHE A 116 16.16 3.64 -1.36
CA PHE A 116 16.39 2.91 -0.10
C PHE A 116 15.16 2.15 0.43
N ALA A 117 13.94 2.55 0.07
CA ALA A 117 12.71 1.93 0.58
C ALA A 117 11.98 1.07 -0.46
N LEU A 118 12.03 1.42 -1.75
CA LEU A 118 11.17 0.78 -2.76
C LEU A 118 11.41 -0.74 -2.88
N SER A 119 12.66 -1.19 -2.81
CA SER A 119 13.01 -2.62 -2.84
C SER A 119 12.50 -3.40 -1.63
N SER A 120 12.23 -2.72 -0.51
CA SER A 120 11.70 -3.36 0.71
C SER A 120 10.30 -3.93 0.50
N PHE A 121 9.46 -3.29 -0.33
CA PHE A 121 8.14 -3.82 -0.68
C PHE A 121 8.23 -5.18 -1.39
N TRP A 122 9.15 -5.31 -2.34
CA TRP A 122 9.41 -6.56 -3.05
C TRP A 122 9.78 -7.69 -2.10
N THR A 123 10.65 -7.41 -1.14
CA THR A 123 11.00 -8.40 -0.12
C THR A 123 9.80 -8.76 0.76
N ILE A 124 8.96 -7.79 1.14
CA ILE A 124 7.73 -8.06 1.89
C ILE A 124 6.77 -8.97 1.10
N PHE A 125 6.63 -8.78 -0.21
CA PHE A 125 5.82 -9.68 -1.06
C PHE A 125 6.36 -11.11 -1.03
N ILE A 126 7.67 -11.28 -1.18
CA ILE A 126 8.33 -12.59 -1.13
C ILE A 126 8.13 -13.26 0.24
N GLU A 127 8.36 -12.53 1.34
CA GLU A 127 8.19 -13.07 2.69
C GLU A 127 6.73 -13.48 2.96
N THR A 128 5.77 -12.68 2.47
CA THR A 128 4.33 -12.99 2.56
C THR A 128 3.99 -14.27 1.77
N GLN A 129 4.52 -14.42 0.54
CA GLN A 129 4.34 -15.62 -0.27
C GLN A 129 4.93 -16.85 0.43
N MET A 130 6.14 -16.74 0.96
CA MET A 130 6.83 -17.84 1.66
C MET A 130 6.07 -18.29 2.90
N VAL A 131 5.55 -17.35 3.69
CA VAL A 131 4.71 -17.68 4.86
C VAL A 131 3.43 -18.40 4.45
N CYS A 132 2.70 -17.88 3.46
CA CYS A 132 1.46 -18.50 2.98
C CYS A 132 1.71 -19.90 2.43
N GLN A 133 2.76 -20.09 1.62
CA GLN A 133 3.11 -21.38 1.04
C GLN A 133 3.48 -22.40 2.11
N ALA A 134 4.33 -22.02 3.09
CA ALA A 134 4.71 -22.89 4.19
C ALA A 134 3.48 -23.36 5.00
N LEU A 135 2.53 -22.46 5.25
CA LEU A 135 1.29 -22.79 5.97
C LEU A 135 0.40 -23.74 5.15
N ILE A 136 0.21 -23.48 3.85
CA ILE A 136 -0.57 -24.38 2.97
C ILE A 136 0.01 -25.80 2.96
N ASP A 137 1.33 -25.90 2.75
CA ASP A 137 2.03 -27.18 2.61
C ASP A 137 1.97 -28.01 3.90
N GLN A 138 2.19 -27.37 5.05
CA GLN A 138 2.18 -28.06 6.35
C GLN A 138 0.77 -28.38 6.85
N LEU A 139 -0.23 -27.55 6.53
CA LEU A 139 -1.61 -27.80 6.93
C LEU A 139 -2.21 -28.98 6.18
N THR A 140 -1.96 -29.08 4.87
CA THR A 140 -2.61 -30.10 4.01
C THR A 140 -1.74 -30.68 2.89
N GLY A 141 -0.73 -29.95 2.40
CA GLY A 141 0.05 -30.33 1.21
C GLY A 141 0.83 -31.64 1.32
N ALA A 142 1.18 -32.08 2.54
CA ALA A 142 1.91 -33.33 2.80
C ALA A 142 1.02 -34.59 2.95
N GLY A 143 -0.29 -34.51 2.68
CA GLY A 143 -1.19 -35.66 2.80
C GLY A 143 -1.29 -36.19 4.24
N GLU A 144 -1.03 -37.48 4.46
CA GLU A 144 -1.08 -38.09 5.81
C GLU A 144 -0.05 -37.49 6.77
N SER A 145 1.07 -36.96 6.26
CA SER A 145 2.11 -36.31 7.06
C SER A 145 1.84 -34.82 7.34
N SER A 146 0.73 -34.26 6.84
CA SER A 146 0.32 -32.89 7.15
C SER A 146 -0.33 -32.81 8.54
N LEU A 147 -0.51 -31.59 9.06
CA LEU A 147 -1.25 -31.40 10.31
C LEU A 147 -2.65 -32.02 10.24
N GLN A 148 -3.37 -31.86 9.12
CA GLN A 148 -4.68 -32.48 8.96
C GLN A 148 -4.61 -34.02 9.01
N GLY A 149 -3.61 -34.61 8.35
CA GLY A 149 -3.38 -36.05 8.36
C GLY A 149 -3.11 -36.58 9.76
N VAL A 150 -2.21 -35.93 10.50
CA VAL A 150 -1.88 -36.30 11.89
C VAL A 150 -3.10 -36.15 12.81
N ILE A 151 -3.85 -35.06 12.70
CA ILE A 151 -5.08 -34.86 13.50
C ILE A 151 -6.13 -35.92 13.18
N ASN A 152 -6.30 -36.30 11.91
CA ASN A 152 -7.23 -37.37 11.53
C ASN A 152 -6.85 -38.70 12.17
N THR A 153 -5.57 -39.03 12.22
CA THR A 153 -5.08 -40.24 12.89
C THR A 153 -5.29 -40.16 14.40
N LEU A 154 -4.93 -39.04 15.04
CA LEU A 154 -5.09 -38.80 16.48
C LEU A 154 -6.57 -38.82 16.94
N THR A 155 -7.50 -38.57 16.04
CA THR A 155 -8.95 -38.56 16.29
C THR A 155 -9.67 -39.78 15.70
N SER A 156 -8.92 -40.77 15.21
CA SER A 156 -9.47 -41.99 14.62
C SER A 156 -10.05 -42.94 15.68
N GLN A 157 -10.77 -43.96 15.21
CA GLN A 157 -11.32 -45.01 16.08
C GLN A 157 -10.24 -45.68 16.96
N THR A 158 -9.00 -45.80 16.45
CA THR A 158 -7.85 -46.38 17.17
C THR A 158 -7.59 -45.68 18.51
N TYR A 159 -7.78 -44.37 18.58
CA TYR A 159 -7.51 -43.57 19.78
C TYR A 159 -8.77 -42.95 20.40
N SER A 160 -9.95 -43.50 20.10
CA SER A 160 -11.23 -42.97 20.56
C SER A 160 -11.55 -43.25 22.04
N GLU A 161 -10.98 -44.34 22.60
CA GLU A 161 -11.28 -44.81 23.95
C GLU A 161 -10.31 -44.25 25.01
N PRO A 162 -10.77 -44.01 26.25
CA PRO A 162 -9.89 -43.64 27.35
C PRO A 162 -8.76 -44.65 27.58
N GLY A 163 -7.54 -44.16 27.77
CA GLY A 163 -6.34 -44.96 27.97
C GLY A 163 -5.46 -45.09 26.72
N SER A 164 -6.00 -44.82 25.52
CA SER A 164 -5.26 -44.87 24.26
C SER A 164 -4.17 -43.79 24.14
N GLU A 165 -4.26 -42.71 24.90
CA GLU A 165 -3.23 -41.68 25.04
C GLU A 165 -1.89 -42.22 25.59
N ASN A 166 -1.93 -43.38 26.26
CA ASN A 166 -0.73 -44.03 26.77
C ASN A 166 0.00 -44.85 25.71
N ASP A 167 -0.61 -45.06 24.54
CA ASP A 167 0.03 -45.70 23.40
C ASP A 167 1.26 -44.88 22.97
N PRO A 168 2.44 -45.50 22.85
CA PRO A 168 3.64 -44.84 22.33
C PRO A 168 3.43 -44.15 20.98
N GLU A 169 2.60 -44.71 20.10
CA GLU A 169 2.31 -44.15 18.78
C GLU A 169 1.45 -42.88 18.88
N PHE A 170 0.44 -42.85 19.76
CA PHE A 170 -0.33 -41.63 20.04
C PHE A 170 0.59 -40.50 20.50
N LYS A 171 1.47 -40.80 21.47
CA LYS A 171 2.42 -39.80 22.00
C LYS A 171 3.38 -39.31 20.93
N SER A 172 3.88 -40.21 20.09
CA SER A 172 4.75 -39.85 18.96
C SER A 172 4.02 -38.93 17.97
N LEU A 173 2.78 -39.24 17.61
CA LEU A 173 1.99 -38.44 16.68
C LEU A 173 1.64 -37.05 17.25
N ALA A 174 1.23 -36.97 18.52
CA ALA A 174 0.98 -35.70 19.20
C ALA A 174 2.26 -34.84 19.26
N GLN A 175 3.40 -35.46 19.56
CA GLN A 175 4.70 -34.80 19.56
C GLN A 175 5.07 -34.30 18.15
N SER A 176 4.84 -35.09 17.10
CA SER A 176 5.05 -34.66 15.71
C SER A 176 4.15 -33.47 15.32
N ALA A 177 2.87 -33.48 15.71
CA ALA A 177 1.98 -32.33 15.49
C ALA A 177 2.47 -31.07 16.23
N SER A 178 2.94 -31.22 17.48
CA SER A 178 3.57 -30.14 18.24
C SER A 178 4.78 -29.56 17.50
N GLU A 179 5.68 -30.41 17.01
CA GLU A 179 6.88 -29.98 16.29
C GLU A 179 6.55 -29.27 14.97
N MET A 180 5.56 -29.76 14.21
CA MET A 180 5.08 -29.08 13.00
C MET A 180 4.59 -27.66 13.31
N LEU A 181 3.73 -27.51 14.32
CA LEU A 181 3.18 -26.23 14.74
C LEU A 181 4.26 -25.28 15.27
N LEU A 182 5.23 -25.81 16.03
CA LEU A 182 6.35 -25.03 16.55
C LEU A 182 7.26 -24.54 15.41
N ASN A 183 7.58 -25.41 14.45
CA ASN A 183 8.39 -25.04 13.29
C ASN A 183 7.70 -23.96 12.45
N LEU A 184 6.39 -24.10 12.22
CA LEU A 184 5.60 -23.07 11.54
C LEU A 184 5.62 -21.74 12.32
N SER A 185 5.40 -21.79 13.63
CA SER A 185 5.47 -20.61 14.50
C SER A 185 6.81 -19.89 14.36
N GLN A 186 7.92 -20.64 14.40
CA GLN A 186 9.27 -20.09 14.27
C GLN A 186 9.50 -19.45 12.89
N VAL A 187 9.09 -20.11 11.80
CA VAL A 187 9.20 -19.58 10.44
C VAL A 187 8.39 -18.29 10.30
N VAL A 188 7.13 -18.29 10.75
CA VAL A 188 6.26 -17.11 10.70
C VAL A 188 6.84 -15.96 11.51
N ASN A 189 7.30 -16.21 12.74
CA ASN A 189 7.90 -15.18 13.59
C ASN A 189 9.19 -14.61 12.99
N GLN A 190 10.05 -15.46 12.42
CA GLN A 190 11.25 -15.00 11.74
C GLN A 190 10.92 -14.08 10.56
N ARG A 191 9.95 -14.45 9.72
CA ARG A 191 9.52 -13.63 8.58
C ARG A 191 8.81 -12.35 9.03
N THR A 192 8.05 -12.41 10.11
CA THR A 192 7.40 -11.23 10.71
C THR A 192 8.43 -10.20 11.14
N ASN A 193 9.52 -10.63 11.80
CA ASN A 193 10.62 -9.73 12.20
C ASN A 193 11.31 -9.11 10.97
N SER A 194 11.49 -9.89 9.89
CA SER A 194 12.02 -9.39 8.60
C SER A 194 11.10 -8.30 8.03
N ILE A 195 9.79 -8.57 7.95
CA ILE A 195 8.77 -7.61 7.47
C ILE A 195 8.74 -6.35 8.33
N GLN A 196 8.86 -6.47 9.65
CA GLN A 196 8.89 -5.33 10.57
C GLN A 196 10.10 -4.42 10.32
N ALA A 197 11.29 -5.00 10.11
CA ALA A 197 12.49 -4.22 9.80
C ALA A 197 12.35 -3.49 8.45
N LEU A 198 11.82 -4.18 7.43
CA LEU A 198 11.59 -3.62 6.10
C LEU A 198 10.55 -2.48 6.12
N ALA A 199 9.46 -2.66 6.87
CA ALA A 199 8.47 -1.61 7.08
C ALA A 199 9.05 -0.41 7.86
N GLY A 200 9.98 -0.66 8.78
CA GLY A 200 10.74 0.40 9.46
C GLY A 200 11.54 1.24 8.48
N THR A 201 12.20 0.62 7.49
CA THR A 201 12.89 1.34 6.40
C THR A 201 11.92 2.19 5.57
N ILE A 202 10.77 1.63 5.20
CA ILE A 202 9.73 2.34 4.43
C ILE A 202 9.24 3.56 5.21
N SER A 203 8.92 3.40 6.49
CA SER A 203 8.42 4.50 7.33
C SER A 203 9.48 5.57 7.59
N ALA A 204 10.73 5.19 7.79
CA ALA A 204 11.83 6.12 7.97
C ALA A 204 12.05 7.01 6.73
N GLN A 205 11.98 6.44 5.52
CA GLN A 205 12.07 7.26 4.30
C GLN A 205 10.78 8.04 4.05
N GLY A 206 9.61 7.45 4.32
CA GLY A 206 8.31 8.14 4.19
C GLY A 206 8.22 9.38 5.08
N SER A 207 8.78 9.31 6.29
CA SER A 207 8.85 10.43 7.23
C SER A 207 9.65 11.63 6.68
N LYS A 208 10.67 11.39 5.84
CA LYS A 208 11.41 12.48 5.19
C LYS A 208 10.53 13.24 4.20
N ILE A 209 9.74 12.52 3.41
CA ILE A 209 8.77 13.13 2.48
C ILE A 209 7.74 13.93 3.26
N GLN A 210 7.17 13.36 4.34
CA GLN A 210 6.21 14.05 5.20
C GLN A 210 6.81 15.31 5.85
N ALA A 211 8.09 15.31 6.19
CA ALA A 211 8.76 16.47 6.78
C ALA A 211 8.82 17.68 5.83
N THR A 212 8.86 17.44 4.51
CA THR A 212 8.86 18.54 3.51
C THR A 212 7.53 19.28 3.44
N LYS A 213 6.43 18.67 3.93
CA LYS A 213 5.08 19.27 3.86
C LYS A 213 5.00 20.65 4.51
N THR A 214 5.65 20.84 5.67
CA THR A 214 5.61 22.13 6.37
C THR A 214 6.27 23.24 5.56
N GLU A 215 7.40 22.96 4.91
CA GLU A 215 8.09 23.93 4.05
C GLU A 215 7.28 24.22 2.78
N ILE A 216 6.72 23.19 2.16
CA ILE A 216 5.88 23.31 0.97
C ILE A 216 4.63 24.14 1.28
N ASP A 217 3.91 23.84 2.35
CA ASP A 217 2.70 24.56 2.76
C ASP A 217 3.01 26.05 3.03
N ALA A 218 4.17 26.36 3.63
CA ALA A 218 4.61 27.74 3.85
C ALA A 218 4.91 28.51 2.55
N VAL A 219 5.54 27.86 1.57
CA VAL A 219 5.73 28.46 0.24
C VAL A 219 4.37 28.65 -0.44
N VAL A 220 3.50 27.65 -0.41
CA VAL A 220 2.16 27.71 -1.03
C VAL A 220 1.32 28.85 -0.46
N GLU A 221 1.37 29.08 0.86
CA GLU A 221 0.67 30.21 1.50
C GLU A 221 1.12 31.57 0.91
N LYS A 222 2.44 31.77 0.72
CA LYS A 222 2.98 32.99 0.11
C LYS A 222 2.58 33.16 -1.36
N PHE A 223 2.39 32.06 -2.07
CA PHE A 223 1.89 32.04 -3.45
C PHE A 223 0.34 32.09 -3.55
N GLY A 224 -0.38 31.93 -2.43
CA GLY A 224 -1.66 31.23 -2.34
C GLY A 224 -2.93 31.86 -2.94
N LEU A 225 -3.94 30.98 -3.04
CA LEU A 225 -5.25 31.12 -3.71
C LEU A 225 -6.44 31.54 -2.82
N ASN A 226 -6.41 31.23 -1.52
CA ASN A 226 -7.55 31.44 -0.61
C ASN A 226 -7.18 32.10 0.74
N ASP A 227 -5.96 31.92 1.24
CA ASP A 227 -5.38 32.62 2.41
C ASP A 227 -3.86 32.80 2.16
N GLY A 228 -3.31 33.97 2.48
CA GLY A 228 -1.88 34.31 2.34
C GLY A 228 -1.62 35.70 1.74
N ASP A 229 -0.34 36.03 1.47
CA ASP A 229 0.06 37.34 0.96
C ASP A 229 -0.28 37.56 -0.55
N HIS A 230 -0.79 36.50 -1.21
CA HIS A 230 -1.37 36.48 -2.57
C HIS A 230 -0.47 36.96 -3.72
N PHE A 231 0.76 36.45 -3.86
CA PHE A 231 1.59 36.77 -5.04
C PHE A 231 0.82 36.53 -6.36
N ILE A 232 0.04 35.46 -6.46
CA ILE A 232 -0.73 35.13 -7.67
C ILE A 232 -1.77 36.19 -8.05
N SER A 233 -2.39 36.89 -7.07
CA SER A 233 -3.38 37.93 -7.36
C SER A 233 -2.73 39.20 -7.91
N THR A 234 -1.42 39.38 -7.70
CA THR A 234 -0.65 40.47 -8.31
C THR A 234 -0.39 40.23 -9.80
N LEU A 235 -0.53 38.98 -10.27
CA LEU A 235 -0.28 38.60 -11.66
C LEU A 235 -1.55 38.67 -12.53
N ASP A 236 -2.66 38.05 -12.09
CA ASP A 236 -3.97 38.06 -12.78
C ASP A 236 -5.08 37.49 -11.88
N GLU A 237 -6.18 38.23 -11.72
CA GLU A 237 -7.36 37.87 -10.93
C GLU A 237 -8.06 36.58 -11.38
N THR A 238 -7.91 36.16 -12.64
CA THR A 238 -8.56 34.96 -13.20
C THR A 238 -7.74 33.68 -13.07
N THR A 239 -6.44 33.79 -12.83
CA THR A 239 -5.55 32.63 -12.64
C THR A 239 -5.94 31.82 -11.40
N PRO A 240 -6.33 32.45 -10.27
CA PRO A 240 -6.85 31.74 -9.12
C PRO A 240 -8.06 30.85 -9.41
N MET A 241 -9.01 31.33 -10.21
CA MET A 241 -10.19 30.57 -10.58
C MET A 241 -9.85 29.31 -11.40
N ASN A 242 -8.92 29.39 -12.34
CA ASN A 242 -8.53 28.24 -13.15
C ASN A 242 -7.83 27.15 -12.32
N LEU A 243 -7.04 27.54 -11.31
CA LEU A 243 -6.40 26.60 -10.37
C LEU A 243 -7.44 25.92 -9.47
N ILE A 244 -8.44 26.66 -8.97
CA ILE A 244 -9.54 26.09 -8.19
C ILE A 244 -10.32 25.07 -9.04
N VAL A 245 -10.62 25.40 -10.30
CA VAL A 245 -11.31 24.47 -11.23
C VAL A 245 -10.48 23.21 -11.46
N LEU A 246 -9.17 23.34 -11.70
CA LEU A 246 -8.26 22.21 -11.85
C LEU A 246 -8.27 21.31 -10.61
N ASN A 247 -8.18 21.91 -9.41
CA ASN A 247 -8.23 21.18 -8.15
C ASN A 247 -9.56 20.46 -7.92
N ASN A 248 -10.69 21.07 -8.28
CA ASN A 248 -12.00 20.41 -8.14
C ASN A 248 -12.13 19.17 -9.05
N HIS A 249 -11.63 19.25 -10.29
CA HIS A 249 -11.61 18.09 -11.20
C HIS A 249 -10.66 17.00 -10.71
N PHE A 250 -9.58 17.40 -10.05
CA PHE A 250 -8.61 16.53 -9.44
C PHE A 250 -9.21 15.71 -8.30
N GLU A 251 -9.79 16.39 -7.31
CA GLU A 251 -10.48 15.77 -6.17
C GLU A 251 -11.59 14.83 -6.62
N ALA A 252 -12.34 15.22 -7.67
CA ALA A 252 -13.38 14.36 -8.23
C ALA A 252 -12.83 13.07 -8.86
N ALA A 253 -11.65 13.12 -9.49
CA ALA A 253 -11.00 11.93 -10.05
C ALA A 253 -10.43 11.01 -8.95
N LEU A 254 -9.83 11.59 -7.91
CA LEU A 254 -9.37 10.85 -6.73
C LEU A 254 -10.53 10.16 -6.01
N ALA A 255 -11.65 10.85 -5.81
CA ALA A 255 -12.84 10.29 -5.18
C ALA A 255 -13.41 9.12 -6.01
N ALA A 256 -13.58 9.30 -7.32
CA ALA A 256 -14.06 8.25 -8.21
C ALA A 256 -13.16 7.01 -8.20
N LYS A 257 -11.84 7.22 -8.11
CA LYS A 257 -10.90 6.12 -7.93
C LYS A 257 -11.05 5.45 -6.57
N ALA A 258 -11.15 6.21 -5.49
CA ALA A 258 -11.30 5.64 -4.15
C ALA A 258 -12.54 4.75 -4.08
N ASP A 259 -13.66 5.18 -4.68
CA ASP A 259 -14.88 4.38 -4.82
C ASP A 259 -14.63 3.10 -5.63
N TRP A 260 -13.95 3.21 -6.78
CA TRP A 260 -13.58 2.06 -7.59
C TRP A 260 -12.72 1.06 -6.81
N ASP A 261 -11.67 1.52 -6.13
CA ASP A 261 -10.77 0.65 -5.38
C ASP A 261 -11.42 0.00 -4.16
N HIS A 262 -12.50 0.61 -3.68
CA HIS A 262 -13.30 0.06 -2.60
C HIS A 262 -14.18 -1.11 -3.08
N GLU A 263 -14.73 -1.05 -4.30
CA GLU A 263 -15.78 -1.99 -4.72
C GLU A 263 -15.34 -2.98 -5.79
N MET A 264 -14.39 -2.57 -6.63
CA MET A 264 -14.08 -3.20 -7.90
C MET A 264 -12.58 -3.49 -8.06
N MET A 265 -12.27 -4.50 -8.85
CA MET A 265 -10.94 -4.71 -9.40
C MET A 265 -11.02 -5.19 -10.85
N GLU A 266 -10.05 -4.80 -11.66
CA GLU A 266 -9.95 -5.35 -13.01
C GLU A 266 -9.64 -6.85 -12.96
N SER A 267 -10.27 -7.59 -13.86
CA SER A 267 -10.03 -9.02 -14.04
C SER A 267 -8.70 -9.30 -14.75
N SER A 268 -8.17 -8.31 -15.47
CA SER A 268 -6.88 -8.36 -16.14
C SER A 268 -5.73 -8.07 -15.15
N THR A 269 -4.54 -8.63 -15.41
CA THR A 269 -3.30 -8.28 -14.69
C THR A 269 -2.57 -7.10 -15.34
N THR A 270 -3.15 -6.50 -16.37
CA THR A 270 -2.62 -5.31 -17.05
C THR A 270 -3.20 -4.11 -16.34
N ILE A 271 -2.35 -3.26 -15.75
CA ILE A 271 -2.82 -1.98 -15.23
C ILE A 271 -2.62 -0.91 -16.28
N SER A 272 -3.69 -0.17 -16.54
CA SER A 272 -3.58 1.11 -17.22
C SER A 272 -3.21 2.16 -16.18
N TYR A 273 -1.97 2.64 -16.21
CA TYR A 273 -1.61 3.79 -15.39
C TYR A 273 -2.11 5.05 -16.08
N ILE A 274 -2.95 5.78 -15.36
CA ILE A 274 -3.56 7.01 -15.82
C ILE A 274 -2.74 8.15 -15.21
N TRP A 275 -2.11 8.97 -16.04
CA TRP A 275 -1.54 10.21 -15.55
C TRP A 275 -2.57 11.30 -15.42
N MET A 276 -2.56 11.89 -14.24
CA MET A 276 -3.23 13.13 -13.93
C MET A 276 -2.16 14.19 -13.64
N PRO A 277 -2.10 15.30 -14.41
CA PRO A 277 -1.08 16.34 -14.30
C PRO A 277 -0.76 16.89 -12.90
N VAL A 278 -1.59 16.60 -11.90
CA VAL A 278 -1.53 17.13 -10.54
C VAL A 278 -1.37 16.05 -9.43
N ALA A 279 -1.92 14.83 -9.58
CA ALA A 279 -1.63 13.69 -8.65
C ALA A 279 -0.33 12.99 -9.02
N GLY A 280 0.12 13.18 -10.25
CA GLY A 280 0.99 12.23 -10.90
C GLY A 280 0.20 11.02 -11.46
N TRP A 281 0.85 9.86 -11.44
CA TRP A 281 0.27 8.63 -11.97
C TRP A 281 -0.73 8.03 -10.97
N ILE A 282 -1.76 7.41 -11.51
CA ILE A 282 -2.80 6.74 -10.75
C ILE A 282 -3.05 5.38 -11.40
N SER A 283 -3.11 4.32 -10.60
CA SER A 283 -3.53 3.01 -11.13
C SER A 283 -4.99 3.07 -11.57
N GLY A 284 -5.25 2.82 -12.85
CA GLY A 284 -6.53 3.08 -13.48
C GLY A 284 -7.15 1.87 -14.15
N SER A 285 -8.48 1.87 -14.17
CA SER A 285 -9.30 1.06 -15.05
C SER A 285 -10.04 1.94 -16.05
N ASN A 286 -10.65 1.33 -17.08
CA ASN A 286 -11.48 2.06 -18.05
C ASN A 286 -12.63 2.86 -17.39
N ALA A 287 -13.07 2.49 -16.18
CA ALA A 287 -14.07 3.24 -15.42
C ALA A 287 -13.58 4.61 -14.90
N ILE A 288 -12.27 4.82 -14.77
CA ILE A 288 -11.66 6.08 -14.29
C ILE A 288 -11.28 7.00 -15.48
N VAL A 289 -11.30 6.49 -16.72
CA VAL A 289 -10.87 7.21 -17.94
C VAL A 289 -11.72 8.45 -18.25
N GLU A 290 -13.01 8.46 -17.92
CA GLU A 290 -13.85 9.65 -18.13
C GLU A 290 -13.42 10.80 -17.20
N LYS A 291 -13.18 10.51 -15.92
CA LYS A 291 -12.71 11.51 -14.94
C LYS A 291 -11.28 11.99 -15.24
N GLN A 292 -10.44 11.10 -15.76
CA GLN A 292 -9.16 11.49 -16.33
C GLN A 292 -9.32 12.52 -17.45
N ARG A 293 -10.25 12.29 -18.39
CA ARG A 293 -10.46 13.21 -19.52
C ARG A 293 -10.83 14.60 -19.01
N ASP A 294 -11.71 14.68 -18.02
CA ASP A 294 -12.09 15.96 -17.39
C ASP A 294 -10.90 16.66 -16.73
N ALA A 295 -10.08 15.93 -15.97
CA ALA A 295 -8.87 16.47 -15.33
C ALA A 295 -7.82 16.93 -16.37
N ARG A 296 -7.64 16.17 -17.46
CA ARG A 296 -6.77 16.55 -18.59
C ARG A 296 -7.25 17.81 -19.28
N LEU A 297 -8.55 17.91 -19.56
CA LEU A 297 -9.13 19.12 -20.16
C LEU A 297 -8.97 20.34 -19.24
N ALA A 298 -9.16 20.19 -17.93
CA ALA A 298 -8.94 21.27 -16.97
C ALA A 298 -7.46 21.74 -16.96
N TRP A 299 -6.53 20.80 -17.06
CA TRP A 299 -5.11 21.10 -17.19
C TRP A 299 -4.75 21.79 -18.51
N ASP A 300 -5.24 21.28 -19.64
CA ASP A 300 -5.01 21.89 -20.95
C ASP A 300 -5.56 23.33 -20.98
N ASN A 301 -6.71 23.58 -20.33
CA ASN A 301 -7.26 24.92 -20.18
C ASN A 301 -6.37 25.83 -19.31
N TYR A 302 -5.82 25.31 -18.22
CA TYR A 302 -4.87 26.04 -17.38
C TYR A 302 -3.56 26.36 -18.13
N GLN A 303 -3.00 25.38 -18.84
CA GLN A 303 -1.81 25.57 -19.69
C GLN A 303 -2.08 26.57 -20.81
N ALA A 304 -3.24 26.49 -21.48
CA ALA A 304 -3.64 27.44 -22.50
C ALA A 304 -3.83 28.86 -21.94
N HIS A 305 -4.32 29.00 -20.70
CA HIS A 305 -4.39 30.29 -20.01
C HIS A 305 -3.00 30.88 -19.78
N ILE A 306 -2.06 30.09 -19.24
CA ILE A 306 -0.65 30.51 -19.08
C ILE A 306 -0.03 30.87 -20.44
N ALA A 307 -0.23 30.04 -21.46
CA ALA A 307 0.36 30.24 -22.79
C ALA A 307 -0.14 31.53 -23.45
N LYS A 308 -1.43 31.88 -23.30
CA LYS A 308 -1.99 33.15 -23.77
C LYS A 308 -1.37 34.35 -23.06
N LYS A 309 -1.07 34.21 -21.76
CA LYS A 309 -0.37 35.21 -20.94
C LYS A 309 1.15 35.19 -21.15
N SER A 310 1.69 34.21 -21.88
CA SER A 310 3.13 34.03 -22.10
C SER A 310 3.76 35.04 -23.09
N THR A 311 2.99 36.02 -23.57
CA THR A 311 3.54 37.21 -24.22
C THR A 311 3.82 38.34 -23.22
N ASP A 312 3.45 38.17 -21.94
CA ASP A 312 3.65 39.14 -20.86
C ASP A 312 5.01 38.95 -20.14
N ALA A 313 5.52 40.04 -19.55
CA ALA A 313 6.72 40.06 -18.71
C ALA A 313 6.68 39.11 -17.49
N ASN A 314 5.50 38.57 -17.15
CA ASN A 314 5.26 37.70 -16.00
C ASN A 314 5.25 36.20 -16.32
N LYS A 315 5.62 35.81 -17.55
CA LYS A 315 5.62 34.42 -18.02
C LYS A 315 6.27 33.45 -17.02
N THR A 316 7.52 33.70 -16.61
CA THR A 316 8.25 32.86 -15.65
C THR A 316 7.57 32.79 -14.28
N ALA A 317 6.93 33.88 -13.84
CA ALA A 317 6.19 33.92 -12.58
C ALA A 317 4.97 32.98 -12.61
N TYR A 318 4.22 32.93 -13.71
CA TYR A 318 3.12 31.98 -13.87
C TYR A 318 3.57 30.51 -13.86
N ALA A 319 4.72 30.22 -14.48
CA ALA A 319 5.27 28.87 -14.47
C ALA A 319 5.68 28.44 -13.06
N LEU A 320 6.32 29.34 -12.31
CA LEU A 320 6.72 29.09 -10.92
C LEU A 320 5.50 28.87 -10.01
N VAL A 321 4.46 29.71 -10.13
CA VAL A 321 3.18 29.52 -9.45
C VAL A 321 2.59 28.14 -9.76
N GLY A 322 2.59 27.73 -11.03
CA GLY A 322 2.12 26.40 -11.43
C GLY A 322 2.92 25.26 -10.80
N ALA A 323 4.24 25.41 -10.71
CA ALA A 323 5.12 24.42 -10.10
C ALA A 323 4.91 24.29 -8.58
N VAL A 324 4.73 25.41 -7.86
CA VAL A 324 4.45 25.43 -6.42
C VAL A 324 3.11 24.75 -6.11
N ASN A 325 2.07 25.03 -6.89
CA ASN A 325 0.78 24.36 -6.71
C ASN A 325 0.89 22.85 -7.02
N LEU A 326 1.58 22.48 -8.10
CA LEU A 326 1.83 21.08 -8.43
C LEU A 326 2.58 20.34 -7.31
N LEU A 327 3.58 20.99 -6.72
CA LEU A 327 4.33 20.47 -5.57
C LEU A 327 3.42 20.21 -4.37
N SER A 328 2.54 21.17 -4.05
CA SER A 328 1.56 21.04 -2.96
C SER A 328 0.67 19.81 -3.15
N PHE A 329 0.04 19.69 -4.31
CA PHE A 329 -0.87 18.60 -4.60
C PHE A 329 -0.18 17.23 -4.63
N GLN A 330 1.00 17.14 -5.25
CA GLN A 330 1.75 15.88 -5.26
C GLN A 330 2.26 15.49 -3.87
N ASN A 331 2.70 16.46 -3.06
CA ASN A 331 3.15 16.19 -1.69
C ASN A 331 2.00 15.70 -0.81
N GLU A 332 0.84 16.35 -0.86
CA GLU A 332 -0.36 15.95 -0.11
C GLU A 332 -0.79 14.53 -0.50
N ALA A 333 -0.97 14.27 -1.79
CA ALA A 333 -1.34 12.94 -2.28
C ALA A 333 -0.32 11.87 -1.86
N LEU A 334 0.99 12.16 -1.95
CA LEU A 334 2.04 11.23 -1.57
C LEU A 334 2.05 10.96 -0.05
N CYS A 335 1.85 11.98 0.77
CA CYS A 335 1.75 11.85 2.23
C CYS A 335 0.57 10.94 2.63
N ASP A 336 -0.60 11.15 2.03
CA ASP A 336 -1.80 10.34 2.30
C ASP A 336 -1.58 8.87 1.90
N LYS A 337 -0.97 8.62 0.74
CA LYS A 337 -0.65 7.25 0.31
C LYS A 337 0.37 6.59 1.22
N LEU A 338 1.40 7.31 1.68
CA LEU A 338 2.37 6.79 2.63
C LEU A 338 1.69 6.35 3.93
N GLN A 339 0.82 7.17 4.52
CA GLN A 339 0.09 6.82 5.74
C GLN A 339 -0.82 5.59 5.56
N SER A 340 -1.51 5.51 4.41
CA SER A 340 -2.36 4.38 4.05
C SER A 340 -1.55 3.08 3.92
N VAL A 341 -0.42 3.14 3.23
CA VAL A 341 0.51 2.02 3.06
C VAL A 341 1.13 1.59 4.40
N GLU A 342 1.52 2.54 5.26
CA GLU A 342 2.04 2.25 6.61
C GLU A 342 1.01 1.49 7.46
N ARG A 343 -0.27 1.87 7.38
CA ARG A 343 -1.36 1.14 8.05
C ARG A 343 -1.44 -0.31 7.57
N ALA A 344 -1.42 -0.51 6.25
CA ALA A 344 -1.43 -1.86 5.66
C ALA A 344 -0.21 -2.70 6.09
N LEU A 345 0.97 -2.10 6.18
CA LEU A 345 2.17 -2.76 6.69
C LEU A 345 2.01 -3.17 8.16
N GLY A 346 1.41 -2.32 8.99
CA GLY A 346 1.08 -2.66 10.39
C GLY A 346 0.07 -3.81 10.50
N GLU A 347 -0.92 -3.87 9.61
CA GLU A 347 -1.88 -4.98 9.53
C GLU A 347 -1.19 -6.29 9.11
N ILE A 348 -0.25 -6.25 8.16
CA ILE A 348 0.56 -7.42 7.78
C ILE A 348 1.35 -7.96 8.97
N GLN A 349 2.07 -7.07 9.66
CA GLN A 349 2.90 -7.44 10.82
C GLN A 349 2.06 -8.03 11.95
N SER A 350 0.97 -7.37 12.34
CA SER A 350 0.11 -7.83 13.42
C SER A 350 -0.55 -9.17 13.11
N THR A 351 -0.97 -9.37 11.86
CA THR A 351 -1.56 -10.64 11.41
C THR A 351 -0.55 -11.79 11.52
N PHE A 352 0.66 -11.62 10.99
CA PHE A 352 1.67 -12.68 11.06
C PHE A 352 2.20 -12.91 12.48
N ALA A 353 2.34 -11.87 13.29
CA ALA A 353 2.67 -12.02 14.71
C ALA A 353 1.60 -12.85 15.45
N ALA A 354 0.32 -12.58 15.18
CA ALA A 354 -0.79 -13.35 15.77
C ALA A 354 -0.77 -14.81 15.33
N ILE A 355 -0.57 -15.10 14.04
CA ILE A 355 -0.41 -16.47 13.54
C ILE A 355 0.75 -17.16 14.24
N GLY A 356 1.93 -16.54 14.26
CA GLY A 356 3.13 -17.12 14.88
C GLY A 356 2.93 -17.42 16.37
N SER A 357 2.35 -16.49 17.13
CA SER A 357 2.05 -16.69 18.55
C SER A 357 1.02 -17.80 18.77
N ASN A 358 -0.08 -17.80 18.03
CA ASN A 358 -1.16 -18.77 18.19
C ASN A 358 -0.68 -20.20 17.88
N LEU A 359 0.09 -20.38 16.80
CA LEU A 359 0.66 -21.69 16.46
C LEU A 359 1.64 -22.19 17.54
N GLY A 360 2.47 -21.29 18.10
CA GLY A 360 3.40 -21.64 19.17
C GLY A 360 2.69 -22.04 20.48
N GLN A 361 1.58 -21.39 20.79
CA GLN A 361 0.73 -21.76 21.92
C GLN A 361 0.13 -23.16 21.74
N VAL A 362 -0.45 -23.45 20.57
CA VAL A 362 -1.03 -24.77 20.28
C VAL A 362 0.05 -25.85 20.33
N ALA A 363 1.24 -25.58 19.79
CA ALA A 363 2.37 -26.51 19.86
C ALA A 363 2.69 -26.90 21.32
N THR A 364 2.82 -25.91 22.20
CA THR A 364 3.12 -26.13 23.62
C THR A 364 2.06 -26.99 24.31
N MET A 365 0.79 -26.79 23.97
CA MET A 365 -0.33 -27.58 24.53
C MET A 365 -0.34 -29.01 23.98
N MET A 366 -0.07 -29.17 22.69
CA MET A 366 -0.02 -30.48 22.02
C MET A 366 1.13 -31.35 22.57
N ALA A 367 2.27 -30.74 22.95
CA ALA A 367 3.43 -31.43 23.52
C ALA A 367 3.16 -32.18 24.83
N ALA A 368 2.07 -31.85 25.55
CA ALA A 368 1.67 -32.60 26.74
C ALA A 368 1.33 -34.07 26.42
N ALA A 369 0.80 -34.32 25.22
CA ALA A 369 0.51 -35.66 24.70
C ALA A 369 -0.23 -36.58 25.70
N ASP A 370 -1.20 -36.02 26.42
CA ASP A 370 -1.93 -36.69 27.49
C ASP A 370 -3.43 -36.88 27.17
N GLY A 371 -4.19 -37.38 28.15
CA GLY A 371 -5.61 -37.64 27.99
C GLY A 371 -6.46 -36.37 27.79
N THR A 372 -5.96 -35.20 28.20
CA THR A 372 -6.65 -33.92 27.97
C THR A 372 -6.54 -33.50 26.51
N VAL A 373 -5.37 -33.68 25.90
CA VAL A 373 -5.14 -33.49 24.46
C VAL A 373 -6.06 -34.41 23.66
N ARG A 374 -6.06 -35.72 23.96
CA ARG A 374 -6.93 -36.71 23.29
C ARG A 374 -8.40 -36.28 23.33
N THR A 375 -8.90 -36.00 24.53
CA THR A 375 -10.32 -35.66 24.75
C THR A 375 -10.71 -34.40 24.00
N SER A 376 -9.87 -33.37 24.05
CA SER A 376 -10.09 -32.10 23.39
C SER A 376 -10.08 -32.23 21.86
N LEU A 377 -9.11 -32.96 21.28
CA LEU A 377 -9.04 -33.16 19.84
C LEU A 377 -10.25 -33.92 19.29
N ILE A 378 -10.69 -34.98 19.97
CA ILE A 378 -11.88 -35.75 19.58
C ILE A 378 -13.14 -34.87 19.66
N ALA A 379 -13.31 -34.12 20.76
CA ALA A 379 -14.48 -33.26 20.94
C ALA A 379 -14.60 -32.17 19.87
N ASN A 380 -13.45 -31.71 19.33
CA ASN A 380 -13.37 -30.59 18.41
C ASN A 380 -13.04 -31.00 16.96
N GLN A 381 -12.97 -32.29 16.64
CA GLN A 381 -12.44 -32.81 15.37
C GLN A 381 -13.03 -32.13 14.13
N GLN A 382 -14.37 -32.06 14.03
CA GLN A 382 -15.04 -31.47 12.86
C GLN A 382 -14.73 -29.97 12.72
N ALA A 383 -14.70 -29.24 13.84
CA ALA A 383 -14.41 -27.81 13.84
C ALA A 383 -12.94 -27.54 13.49
N ILE A 384 -12.01 -28.37 13.95
CA ILE A 384 -10.59 -28.31 13.58
C ILE A 384 -10.42 -28.56 12.08
N GLN A 385 -11.04 -29.61 11.53
CA GLN A 385 -10.97 -29.93 10.10
C GLN A 385 -11.52 -28.78 9.23
N ALA A 386 -12.66 -28.21 9.62
CA ALA A 386 -13.24 -27.05 8.95
C ALA A 386 -12.32 -25.82 9.06
N GLY A 387 -11.72 -25.59 10.23
CA GLY A 387 -10.74 -24.53 10.47
C GLY A 387 -9.50 -24.66 9.57
N ILE A 388 -8.92 -25.86 9.47
CA ILE A 388 -7.78 -26.13 8.56
C ILE A 388 -8.16 -25.83 7.11
N ALA A 389 -9.31 -26.32 6.64
CA ALA A 389 -9.75 -26.09 5.27
C ALA A 389 -9.96 -24.59 4.97
N ASN A 390 -10.55 -23.85 5.90
CA ASN A 390 -10.75 -22.41 5.78
C ASN A 390 -9.41 -21.66 5.78
N ALA A 391 -8.51 -21.99 6.71
CA ALA A 391 -7.17 -21.41 6.79
C ALA A 391 -6.39 -21.59 5.48
N VAL A 392 -6.36 -22.82 4.94
CA VAL A 392 -5.68 -23.11 3.66
C VAL A 392 -6.27 -22.27 2.53
N LYS A 393 -7.60 -22.17 2.44
CA LYS A 393 -8.26 -21.34 1.43
C LYS A 393 -7.90 -19.87 1.57
N GLU A 394 -7.85 -19.34 2.79
CA GLU A 394 -7.44 -17.96 3.04
C GLU A 394 -5.97 -17.69 2.67
N PHE A 395 -5.05 -18.60 2.99
CA PHE A 395 -3.66 -18.49 2.58
C PHE A 395 -3.49 -18.62 1.06
N GLN A 396 -4.27 -19.47 0.40
CA GLN A 396 -4.30 -19.56 -1.06
C GLN A 396 -4.80 -18.27 -1.71
N ASN A 397 -5.86 -17.67 -1.15
CA ASN A 397 -6.37 -16.38 -1.61
C ASN A 397 -5.32 -15.27 -1.43
N THR A 398 -4.64 -15.24 -0.28
CA THR A 398 -3.56 -14.29 0.01
C THR A 398 -2.39 -14.48 -0.94
N LEU A 399 -1.93 -15.72 -1.13
CA LEU A 399 -0.85 -16.06 -2.05
C LEU A 399 -1.19 -15.64 -3.49
N SER A 400 -2.40 -15.95 -3.95
CA SER A 400 -2.88 -15.54 -5.27
C SER A 400 -2.91 -14.02 -5.41
N ALA A 401 -3.42 -13.31 -4.40
CA ALA A 401 -3.52 -11.85 -4.41
C ALA A 401 -2.15 -11.17 -4.45
N VAL A 402 -1.17 -11.68 -3.69
CA VAL A 402 0.22 -11.18 -3.72
C VAL A 402 0.88 -11.50 -5.06
N ASN A 403 0.67 -12.69 -5.62
CA ASN A 403 1.18 -13.04 -6.96
C ASN A 403 0.61 -12.14 -8.06
N SER A 404 -0.68 -11.82 -7.98
CA SER A 404 -1.31 -10.85 -8.88
C SER A 404 -0.68 -9.47 -8.73
N LEU A 405 -0.47 -8.99 -7.50
CA LEU A 405 0.22 -7.72 -7.26
C LEU A 405 1.65 -7.72 -7.81
N VAL A 406 2.43 -8.77 -7.59
CA VAL A 406 3.80 -8.93 -8.11
C VAL A 406 3.81 -8.90 -9.64
N THR A 407 2.85 -9.57 -10.28
CA THR A 407 2.72 -9.59 -11.75
C THR A 407 2.41 -8.19 -12.28
N ILE A 408 1.45 -7.52 -11.63
CA ILE A 408 1.08 -6.14 -11.93
C ILE A 408 2.28 -5.19 -11.77
N ASP A 409 3.00 -5.29 -10.66
CA ASP A 409 4.10 -4.40 -10.32
C ASP A 409 5.33 -4.63 -11.23
N SER A 410 5.53 -5.87 -11.68
CA SER A 410 6.56 -6.23 -12.67
C SER A 410 6.22 -5.69 -14.07
N ASN A 411 4.94 -5.65 -14.41
CA ASN A 411 4.42 -5.09 -15.65
C ASN A 411 4.16 -3.59 -15.55
N PHE A 412 4.61 -2.94 -14.48
CA PHE A 412 4.65 -1.48 -14.37
C PHE A 412 5.54 -0.94 -15.49
N GLN A 413 4.92 -0.67 -16.65
CA GLN A 413 5.59 -0.12 -17.81
C GLN A 413 5.52 1.40 -17.73
N THR A 414 6.70 2.02 -17.59
CA THR A 414 6.84 3.46 -17.80
C THR A 414 6.64 3.86 -19.28
N THR A 415 6.38 2.92 -20.18
CA THR A 415 6.11 3.18 -21.61
C THR A 415 4.65 3.50 -21.92
N GLY A 416 3.71 3.22 -21.02
CA GLY A 416 2.37 3.83 -21.00
C GLY A 416 2.31 5.08 -20.12
N VAL A 417 3.37 5.29 -19.33
CA VAL A 417 3.66 6.54 -18.63
C VAL A 417 4.13 7.55 -19.66
N THR A 418 3.17 8.12 -20.38
CA THR A 418 3.45 9.11 -21.43
C THR A 418 4.30 10.24 -20.82
N ALA A 419 5.43 10.53 -21.48
CA ALA A 419 6.29 11.69 -21.18
C ALA A 419 5.62 13.02 -21.58
N ASP A 420 4.30 13.02 -21.77
CA ASP A 420 3.52 14.12 -22.33
C ASP A 420 3.17 15.19 -21.29
N ILE A 421 3.54 14.99 -20.02
CA ILE A 421 3.30 16.00 -18.98
C ILE A 421 4.60 16.32 -18.25
N ASN A 422 5.25 17.33 -18.80
CA ASN A 422 6.29 18.08 -18.12
C ASN A 422 5.68 18.95 -17.03
N ALA A 423 6.48 19.27 -16.01
CA ALA A 423 6.16 20.37 -15.11
C ALA A 423 5.80 21.62 -15.94
N PRO A 424 4.89 22.51 -15.46
CA PRO A 424 4.57 23.76 -16.13
C PRO A 424 5.84 24.48 -16.56
N SER A 425 6.11 24.45 -17.87
CA SER A 425 7.23 25.12 -18.49
C SER A 425 6.67 26.16 -19.43
N VAL A 426 7.26 27.33 -19.36
CA VAL A 426 6.93 28.42 -20.26
C VAL A 426 7.62 28.31 -21.61
N PHE A 427 8.51 27.34 -21.76
CA PHE A 427 9.09 26.97 -23.04
C PHE A 427 8.24 25.87 -23.65
N PRO A 428 7.66 26.06 -24.85
CA PRO A 428 7.01 24.97 -25.55
C PRO A 428 8.04 23.86 -25.74
N GLU A 429 7.63 22.62 -25.51
CA GLU A 429 8.34 21.48 -26.07
C GLU A 429 8.24 21.57 -27.59
N ASN A 430 9.27 22.16 -28.19
CA ASN A 430 9.83 21.92 -29.52
C ASN A 430 10.69 23.12 -29.91
N SER A 431 12.01 22.94 -29.80
CA SER A 431 12.97 23.44 -30.78
C SER A 431 13.55 22.23 -31.51
#